data_AF-A0A4Y8M5V5-F1
#
_entry.id   AF-A0A4Y8M5V5-F1
#
_cell.length_a   1.000
_cell.length_b   1.000
_cell.length_c   1.000
_cell.angle_alpha   90.00
_cell.angle_beta   90.00
_cell.angle_gamma   90.00
#
_symmetry.space_group_name_H-M   'P 1'
#
loop_
_entity.id
_entity.type
_entity.pdbx_description
1 polymer ?
#
loop_
_entity_poly.entity_id
_entity_poly.type
_entity_poly.pdbx_seq_one_letter_code
_entity_poly.pdbx_strand_id
1 'polypeptide(L)' 'QEMFEYIELFYNRKRIHGSLGYVSPLRFEALYYSNIS' A
#
# COMPACT_ATOMS: atom_id res chain seq x y z
N GLN A 1 17.70 8.37 -2.92
CA GLN A 1 17.24 7.34 -3.87
C GLN A 1 16.76 6.09 -3.12
N GLU A 2 17.64 5.42 -2.38
CA GLU A 2 17.38 4.10 -1.75
C GLU A 2 16.21 4.05 -0.75
N MET A 3 16.01 5.11 0.04
CA MET A 3 14.95 5.13 1.06
C MET A 3 13.54 5.14 0.45
N PHE A 4 13.36 5.88 -0.65
CA PHE A 4 12.09 5.91 -1.38
C PHE A 4 11.79 4.53 -1.99
N GLU A 5 12.79 3.92 -2.63
CA GLU A 5 12.67 2.57 -3.18
C GLU A 5 12.33 1.54 -2.09
N TYR A 6 12.95 1.65 -0.92
CA TYR A 6 12.60 0.81 0.23
C TYR A 6 11.15 0.99 0.66
N ILE A 7 10.66 2.23 0.76
CA ILE A 7 9.27 2.52 1.14
C ILE A 7 8.31 1.88 0.14
N GLU A 8 8.49 2.13 -1.15
CA GLU A 8 7.54 1.73 -2.19
C GLU A 8 7.60 0.24 -2.49
N LEU A 9 8.80 -0.31 -2.64
CA LEU A 9 8.99 -1.70 -3.06
C LEU A 9 8.88 -2.69 -1.91
N PHE A 10 9.03 -2.26 -0.66
CA PHE A 10 9.01 -3.17 0.49
C PHE A 10 8.05 -2.76 1.60
N TYR A 11 8.15 -1.53 2.09
CA TYR A 11 7.42 -1.11 3.29
C TYR A 11 5.90 -1.01 3.06
N ASN A 12 5.46 -0.23 2.08
CA ASN A 12 4.05 0.00 1.75
C ASN A 12 3.31 -1.27 1.31
N ARG A 13 4.05 -2.31 0.89
CA ARG A 13 3.48 -3.63 0.55
C ARG A 13 3.13 -4.45 1.80
N LYS A 14 3.89 -4.29 2.89
CA LYS A 14 3.81 -5.14 4.09
C LYS A 14 3.16 -4.45 5.29
N ARG A 15 3.31 -3.13 5.45
CA ARG A 15 2.79 -2.40 6.62
C ARG A 15 1.27 -2.45 6.62
N ILE A 16 0.66 -2.98 7.68
CA ILE A 16 -0.78 -2.95 7.88
C ILE A 16 -1.17 -1.67 8.63
N HIS A 17 -2.25 -1.03 8.20
CA HIS A 17 -2.76 0.18 8.84
C HIS A 17 -4.23 0.03 9.24
N GLY A 18 -4.54 0.26 10.53
CA GLY A 18 -5.90 0.12 11.05
C GLY A 18 -6.89 1.05 10.36
N SER A 19 -6.49 2.31 10.09
CA SER A 19 -7.36 3.26 9.37
C SER A 19 -7.61 2.90 7.90
N LEU A 20 -6.84 1.96 7.32
CA LEU A 20 -7.08 1.44 5.98
C LEU A 20 -7.97 0.19 6.00
N GLY A 21 -8.52 -0.19 7.16
CA GLY A 21 -9.29 -1.43 7.30
C GLY A 21 -8.39 -2.67 7.43
N TYR A 22 -7.24 -2.50 8.09
CA TYR A 22 -6.26 -3.58 8.32
C TYR A 22 -5.69 -4.19 7.03
N VAL A 23 -5.52 -3.37 5.99
CA VAL A 23 -4.75 -3.74 4.79
C VAL A 23 -3.51 -2.86 4.64
N SER A 24 -2.62 -3.26 3.73
CA SER A 24 -1.44 -2.46 3.39
C SER A 24 -1.78 -1.34 2.41
N PRO A 25 -1.01 -0.23 2.41
CA PRO A 25 -1.18 0.85 1.44
C PRO A 25 -1.29 0.37 -0.01
N LEU A 26 -0.41 -0.53 -0.45
CA LEU A 26 -0.47 -1.10 -1.80
C LEU A 26 -1.82 -1.80 -2.07
N ARG A 27 -2.31 -2.59 -1.10
CA ARG A 27 -3.57 -3.32 -1.24
C ARG A 27 -4.77 -2.37 -1.24
N PHE A 28 -4.71 -1.31 -0.44
CA PHE A 28 -5.73 -0.27 -0.43
C PHE A 28 -5.86 0.40 -1.80
N GLU A 29 -4.74 0.83 -2.41
CA GLU A 29 -4.73 1.41 -3.76
C GLU A 29 -5.23 0.44 -4.83
N ALA A 30 -4.81 -0.82 -4.78
CA ALA A 30 -5.27 -1.85 -5.73
C ALA A 30 -6.78 -2.05 -5.67
N LEU A 31 -7.37 -2.08 -4.46
CA LEU A 31 -8.82 -2.15 -4.28
C LEU A 31 -9.52 -0.89 -4.80
N TYR A 32 -8.96 0.29 -4.57
CA TYR A 32 -9.50 1.56 -5.09
C TYR A 32 -9.58 1.54 -6.62
N TYR A 33 -8.48 1.23 -7.31
CA TYR A 33 -8.47 1.18 -8.78
C TYR A 33 -9.35 0.06 -9.35
N SER A 34 -9.45 -1.09 -8.67
CA SER A 34 -10.36 -2.17 -9.09
C SER A 34 -11.84 -1.80 -8.99
N ASN A 35 -12.23 -0.88 -8.09
CA ASN A 35 -13.63 -0.44 -7.96
C ASN A 35 -14.01 0.67 -8.94
N ILE A 36 -13.02 1.31 -9.57
CA ILE A 36 -13.22 2.43 -10.51
C ILE A 36 -13.25 1.93 -11.96
N SER A 37 -12.66 0.76 -12.21
CA SER A 37 -12.72 0.07 -13.50
C SER A 37 -14.01 -0.73 -13.67
#